data_AF-A0A7V4L7Z4-F1
#
_entry.id   AF-A0A7V4L7Z4-F1
#
_cell.length_a   1.000
_cell.length_b   1.000
_cell.length_c   1.000
_cell.angle_alpha   90.00
_cell.angle_beta   90.00
_cell.angle_gamma   90.00
#
_symmetry.space_group_name_H-M   'P 1'
#
loop_
_entity.id
_entity.type
_entity.pdbx_description
1 polymer ?
#
loop_
_entity_poly.entity_id
_entity_poly.type
_entity_poly.pdbx_seq_one_letter_code
_entity_poly.pdbx_strand_id
1 'polypeptide(L)'
;MGANKYIHLTFAVGVLVVAFLLFKTGDWIWSYFSKPNELLLQVVAMGVAVVIGVVAYRSKRVFAATEDVTEELKKVTWPSRKETYYGTIVVLVTVMIATVILSVFDAVWAFLTGKLLK
;
A
#
# COMPACT_ATOMS: atom_id res chain seq x y z
N MET A 1 26.98 -8.92 10.07
CA MET A 1 27.00 -8.02 8.87
C MET A 1 25.75 -8.11 7.98
N GLY A 2 24.69 -8.87 8.32
CA GLY A 2 23.51 -9.05 7.44
C GLY A 2 22.33 -8.07 7.63
N ALA A 3 22.19 -7.42 8.80
CA ALA A 3 21.06 -6.53 9.08
C ALA A 3 21.19 -5.13 8.44
N ASN A 4 22.42 -4.63 8.28
CA ASN A 4 22.68 -3.26 7.83
C ASN A 4 22.23 -3.01 6.38
N LYS A 5 22.27 -4.04 5.51
CA LYS A 5 21.89 -3.92 4.09
C LYS A 5 20.40 -3.57 3.89
N TYR A 6 19.52 -4.17 4.68
CA TYR A 6 18.07 -3.91 4.56
C TYR A 6 17.71 -2.51 5.06
N ILE A 7 18.39 -2.04 6.10
CA ILE A 7 18.18 -0.69 6.64
C ILE A 7 18.56 0.37 5.60
N HIS A 8 19.73 0.26 4.97
CA HIS A 8 20.12 1.19 3.90
C HIS A 8 19.13 1.17 2.71
N LEU A 9 18.60 -0.01 2.36
CA LEU A 9 17.61 -0.16 1.29
C LEU A 9 16.29 0.55 1.65
N THR A 10 15.81 0.41 2.89
CA THR A 10 14.61 1.10 3.37
C THR A 10 14.75 2.62 3.29
N PHE A 11 15.90 3.18 3.67
CA PHE A 11 16.15 4.62 3.54
C PHE A 11 16.25 5.06 2.07
N ALA A 12 16.90 4.29 1.20
CA ALA A 12 16.99 4.60 -0.23
C ALA A 12 15.60 4.60 -0.90
N VAL A 13 14.78 3.58 -0.63
CA VAL A 13 13.39 3.51 -1.12
C VAL A 13 12.55 4.64 -0.53
N GLY A 14 12.71 4.94 0.77
CA GLY A 14 12.04 6.06 1.41
C GLY A 14 12.31 7.39 0.73
N VAL A 15 13.57 7.67 0.36
CA VAL A 15 13.93 8.88 -0.40
C VAL A 15 13.27 8.92 -1.77
N LEU A 16 13.23 7.79 -2.49
CA LEU A 16 12.57 7.72 -3.80
C LEU A 16 11.05 7.96 -3.69
N VAL A 17 10.40 7.41 -2.67
CA VAL A 17 8.97 7.63 -2.40
C VAL A 17 8.70 9.09 -2.05
N VAL A 18 9.52 9.70 -1.18
CA VAL A 18 9.39 11.12 -0.84
C VAL A 18 9.60 11.99 -2.07
N ALA A 19 10.60 11.71 -2.90
CA ALA A 19 10.80 12.42 -4.15
C ALA A 19 9.57 12.32 -5.06
N PHE A 20 9.04 11.11 -5.27
CA PHE A 20 7.84 10.89 -6.07
C PHE A 20 6.62 11.65 -5.54
N LEU A 21 6.39 11.62 -4.23
CA LEU A 21 5.29 12.34 -3.59
C LEU A 21 5.45 13.86 -3.72
N LEU A 22 6.68 14.39 -3.60
CA LEU A 22 6.95 15.80 -3.78
C LEU A 22 6.74 16.24 -5.23
N PHE A 23 7.08 15.42 -6.23
CA PHE A 23 6.73 15.71 -7.63
C PHE A 23 5.23 15.73 -7.83
N LYS A 24 4.53 14.68 -7.40
CA LYS A 24 3.09 14.55 -7.65
C LYS A 24 2.28 15.66 -6.96
N THR A 25 2.65 16.01 -5.74
CA THR A 25 2.03 17.12 -5.00
C THR A 25 2.44 18.46 -5.57
N GLY A 26 3.70 18.64 -5.96
CA GLY A 26 4.20 19.84 -6.63
C GLY A 26 3.48 20.14 -7.94
N ASP A 27 3.34 19.14 -8.82
CA ASP A 27 2.63 19.24 -10.09
C ASP A 27 1.14 19.59 -9.87
N TRP A 28 0.52 18.94 -8.89
CA TRP A 28 -0.88 19.20 -8.55
C TRP A 28 -1.08 20.64 -8.04
N ILE A 29 -0.27 21.09 -7.09
CA ILE A 29 -0.33 22.46 -6.53
C ILE A 29 -0.09 23.48 -7.64
N TRP A 30 0.93 23.28 -8.45
CA TRP A 30 1.35 24.26 -9.43
C TRP A 30 0.49 24.26 -10.71
N SER A 31 -0.33 23.22 -10.91
CA SER A 31 -1.41 23.22 -11.90
C SER A 31 -2.47 24.30 -11.65
N TYR A 32 -2.59 24.82 -10.43
CA TYR A 32 -3.55 25.87 -10.08
C TYR A 32 -2.99 27.29 -10.22
N PHE A 33 -1.65 27.47 -10.22
CA PHE A 33 -1.01 28.78 -10.12
C PHE A 33 -0.12 29.20 -11.31
N SER A 34 0.13 28.30 -12.28
CA SER A 34 0.86 28.44 -13.58
C SER A 34 2.11 27.56 -13.64
N LYS A 35 2.02 26.39 -14.30
CA LYS A 35 3.07 25.33 -14.37
C LYS A 35 4.49 25.91 -14.55
N PRO A 36 5.44 25.66 -13.63
CA PRO A 36 6.82 26.08 -13.82
C PRO A 36 7.49 25.10 -14.80
N ASN A 37 8.76 25.29 -15.15
CA ASN A 37 9.48 24.26 -15.91
C ASN A 37 9.47 22.93 -15.14
N GLU A 38 8.97 21.87 -15.78
CA GLU A 38 8.87 20.52 -15.17
C GLU A 38 10.23 20.03 -14.68
N LEU A 39 11.31 20.33 -15.42
CA LEU A 39 12.68 20.03 -15.01
C LEU A 39 13.10 20.72 -13.70
N LEU A 40 12.66 21.97 -13.47
CA LEU A 40 13.03 22.71 -12.26
C LEU A 40 12.30 22.15 -11.05
N LEU A 41 11.01 21.83 -11.19
CA LEU A 41 10.27 21.13 -10.15
C LEU A 41 10.91 19.76 -9.86
N GLN A 42 11.32 19.04 -10.90
CA GLN A 42 11.95 17.73 -10.75
C GLN A 42 13.29 17.80 -9.99
N VAL A 43 14.13 18.78 -10.32
CA VAL A 43 15.43 18.95 -9.66
C VAL A 43 15.27 19.39 -8.21
N VAL A 44 14.36 20.34 -7.94
CA VAL A 44 14.12 20.84 -6.58
C VAL A 44 13.54 19.75 -5.68
N ALA A 45 12.52 19.02 -6.13
CA ALA A 45 11.95 17.97 -5.29
C ALA A 45 12.87 16.75 -5.13
N MET A 46 13.75 16.43 -6.11
CA MET A 46 14.83 15.46 -5.89
C MET A 46 15.81 15.96 -4.83
N GLY A 47 16.26 17.22 -4.93
CA GLY A 47 17.19 17.81 -3.96
C GLY A 47 16.64 17.81 -2.54
N VAL A 48 15.39 18.24 -2.37
CA VAL A 48 14.69 18.24 -1.07
C VAL A 48 14.54 16.82 -0.53
N ALA A 49 14.16 15.85 -1.37
CA ALA A 49 14.03 14.46 -0.94
C ALA A 49 15.35 13.85 -0.46
N VAL A 50 16.46 14.14 -1.15
CA VAL A 50 17.80 13.68 -0.73
C VAL A 50 18.20 14.29 0.61
N VAL A 51 17.96 15.59 0.81
CA VAL A 51 18.26 16.26 2.09
C VAL A 51 17.45 15.66 3.23
N ILE A 52 16.14 15.47 3.04
CA ILE A 52 15.26 14.82 4.03
C ILE A 52 15.76 13.40 4.32
N GLY A 53 16.14 12.66 3.29
CA GLY A 53 16.73 11.33 3.41
C GLY A 53 17.98 11.27 4.27
N VAL A 54 18.92 12.17 4.02
CA VAL A 54 20.19 12.26 4.78
C VAL A 54 19.94 12.66 6.23
N VAL A 55 19.03 13.62 6.46
CA VAL A 55 18.65 14.03 7.82
C VAL A 55 17.97 12.89 8.57
N ALA A 56 17.06 12.16 7.93
CA ALA A 56 16.40 10.99 8.49
C ALA A 56 17.41 9.88 8.84
N TYR A 57 18.38 9.63 7.96
CA TYR A 57 19.42 8.63 8.18
C TYR A 57 20.37 8.99 9.34
N ARG A 58 20.62 10.30 9.56
CA ARG A 58 21.45 10.78 10.67
C ARG A 58 20.73 10.80 12.02
N SER A 59 19.40 10.72 12.03
CA SER A 59 18.62 10.70 13.27
C SER A 59 18.68 9.33 13.94
N LYS A 60 19.30 9.26 15.12
CA LYS A 60 19.40 8.01 15.91
C LYS A 60 18.02 7.40 16.21
N ARG A 61 16.99 8.22 16.40
CA ARG A 61 15.61 7.77 16.66
C ARG A 61 15.00 7.04 15.47
N VAL A 62 15.21 7.55 14.26
CA VAL A 62 14.63 6.97 13.04
C VAL A 62 15.39 5.70 12.64
N PHE A 63 16.71 5.70 12.81
CA PHE A 63 17.53 4.52 12.56
C PHE A 63 17.15 3.37 13.51
N ALA A 64 17.06 3.64 14.82
CA ALA A 64 16.65 2.63 15.81
C ALA A 64 15.25 2.07 15.52
N ALA A 65 14.27 2.93 15.21
CA ALA A 65 12.92 2.46 14.86
C ALA A 65 12.91 1.56 13.60
N THR A 66 13.77 1.84 12.62
CA THR A 66 13.87 1.02 11.40
C THR A 66 14.53 -0.33 11.70
N GLU A 67 15.50 -0.35 12.61
CA GLU A 67 16.14 -1.56 13.09
C GLU A 67 15.14 -2.46 13.82
N ASP A 68 14.40 -1.91 14.79
CA ASP A 68 13.36 -2.63 15.55
C ASP A 68 12.30 -3.26 14.61
N VAL A 69 11.81 -2.50 13.63
CA VAL A 69 10.84 -3.01 12.63
C VAL A 69 11.47 -4.13 11.80
N THR A 70 12.73 -4.01 11.41
CA THR A 70 13.42 -5.05 10.63
C THR A 70 13.60 -6.32 11.46
N GLU A 71 13.83 -6.20 12.76
CA GLU A 71 13.89 -7.35 13.67
C GLU A 71 12.53 -8.02 13.86
N GLU A 72 11.47 -7.23 13.99
CA GLU A 72 10.11 -7.77 14.14
C GLU A 72 9.63 -8.44 12.85
N LEU A 73 9.96 -7.88 11.69
CA LEU A 73 9.65 -8.49 10.39
C LEU A 73 10.32 -9.86 10.18
N LYS A 74 11.47 -10.13 10.82
CA LYS A 74 12.08 -11.47 10.77
C LYS A 74 11.27 -12.51 11.53
N LYS A 75 10.43 -12.10 12.47
CA LYS A 75 9.54 -12.99 13.23
C LYS A 75 8.25 -13.30 12.46
N VAL A 76 7.93 -12.52 11.42
CA VAL A 76 6.76 -12.75 10.56
C VAL A 76 7.00 -14.00 9.70
N THR A 77 6.29 -15.06 10.03
CA THR A 77 6.24 -16.27 9.21
C THR A 77 5.26 -16.06 8.07
N TRP A 78 5.78 -15.98 6.85
CA TRP A 78 4.94 -15.92 5.65
C TRP A 78 4.35 -17.30 5.35
N PRO A 79 3.05 -17.38 5.02
CA PRO A 79 2.39 -18.63 4.70
C PRO A 79 3.02 -19.28 3.48
N SER A 80 3.04 -20.61 3.47
CA SER A 80 3.51 -21.35 2.30
C SER A 80 2.53 -21.21 1.13
N ARG A 81 3.02 -21.34 -0.12
CA ARG A 81 2.15 -21.28 -1.32
C ARG A 81 0.95 -22.23 -1.23
N LYS A 82 1.11 -23.38 -0.56
CA LYS A 82 0.05 -24.36 -0.35
C LYS A 82 -1.01 -23.82 0.60
N GLU A 83 -0.61 -23.26 1.74
CA GLU A 83 -1.54 -22.66 2.72
C GLU A 83 -2.34 -21.52 2.10
N THR A 84 -1.71 -20.63 1.32
CA THR A 84 -2.40 -19.55 0.62
C THR A 84 -3.42 -20.09 -0.39
N TYR A 85 -3.08 -21.16 -1.10
CA TYR A 85 -3.98 -21.81 -2.06
C TYR A 85 -5.20 -22.43 -1.37
N TYR A 86 -4.98 -23.18 -0.28
CA TYR A 86 -6.09 -23.73 0.50
C TYR A 86 -6.97 -22.64 1.11
N GLY A 87 -6.36 -21.56 1.64
CA GLY A 87 -7.11 -20.41 2.14
C GLY A 87 -8.00 -19.78 1.07
N THR A 88 -7.47 -19.61 -0.15
CA THR A 88 -8.24 -19.07 -1.28
C THR A 88 -9.39 -20.00 -1.69
N ILE A 89 -9.17 -21.33 -1.73
CA ILE A 89 -10.23 -22.30 -2.01
C ILE A 89 -11.35 -22.20 -0.98
N VAL A 90 -11.02 -22.12 0.32
CA VAL A 90 -12.02 -22.01 1.37
C VAL A 90 -12.87 -20.77 1.17
N VAL A 91 -12.25 -19.61 0.88
CA VAL A 91 -12.98 -18.37 0.58
C VAL A 91 -13.86 -18.50 -0.65
N LEU A 92 -13.39 -19.14 -1.72
CA LEU A 92 -14.21 -19.36 -2.92
C LEU A 92 -15.44 -20.23 -2.63
N VAL A 93 -15.28 -21.28 -1.83
CA VAL A 93 -16.38 -22.16 -1.43
C VAL A 93 -17.38 -21.41 -0.56
N THR A 94 -16.92 -20.64 0.43
CA THR A 94 -17.83 -19.87 1.30
C THR A 94 -18.60 -18.81 0.53
N VAL A 95 -17.95 -18.11 -0.41
CA VAL A 95 -18.60 -17.15 -1.30
C VAL A 95 -19.62 -17.84 -2.19
N MET A 96 -19.30 -19.00 -2.77
CA MET A 96 -20.22 -19.76 -3.62
C MET A 96 -21.50 -20.15 -2.87
N ILE A 97 -21.37 -20.63 -1.63
CA ILE A 97 -22.51 -20.96 -0.77
C ILE A 97 -23.32 -19.70 -0.47
N ALA A 98 -22.67 -18.59 -0.11
CA ALA A 98 -23.35 -17.32 0.15
C ALA A 98 -24.13 -16.83 -1.07
N THR A 99 -23.57 -16.91 -2.27
CA THR A 99 -24.27 -16.52 -3.50
C THR A 99 -25.48 -17.39 -3.81
N VAL A 100 -25.42 -18.71 -3.55
CA VAL A 100 -26.58 -19.60 -3.74
C VAL A 100 -27.70 -19.23 -2.76
N ILE A 101 -27.37 -19.02 -1.49
CA ILE A 101 -28.35 -18.63 -0.47
C ILE A 101 -29.00 -17.30 -0.86
N LEU A 102 -28.21 -16.27 -1.18
CA LEU A 102 -28.72 -14.96 -1.59
C LEU A 102 -29.61 -15.07 -2.83
N SER A 103 -29.18 -15.83 -3.85
CA SER A 103 -29.97 -16.02 -5.06
C SER A 103 -31.34 -16.68 -4.78
N VAL A 104 -31.42 -17.62 -3.84
CA VAL A 104 -32.69 -18.24 -3.44
C VAL A 104 -33.57 -17.22 -2.72
N PHE A 105 -33.00 -16.46 -1.78
CA PHE A 105 -33.72 -15.40 -1.09
C PHE A 105 -34.28 -14.36 -2.07
N ASP A 106 -33.47 -13.89 -3.02
CA ASP A 106 -33.89 -12.93 -4.04
C ASP A 106 -35.03 -13.48 -4.91
N ALA A 107 -34.95 -14.76 -5.30
CA ALA A 107 -36.01 -15.41 -6.07
C ALA A 107 -37.33 -15.56 -5.29
N VAL A 108 -37.24 -15.90 -4.00
CA VAL A 108 -38.41 -16.00 -3.11
C VAL A 108 -39.08 -14.63 -2.96
N TRP A 109 -38.30 -13.57 -2.72
CA TRP A 109 -38.83 -12.22 -2.63
C TRP A 109 -39.45 -11.76 -3.94
N ALA A 110 -38.81 -12.00 -5.08
CA ALA A 110 -39.36 -11.68 -6.40
C ALA A 110 -40.70 -12.38 -6.65
N PHE A 111 -40.83 -13.66 -6.27
CA PHE A 111 -42.09 -14.41 -6.39
C PHE A 111 -43.17 -13.86 -5.44
N LEU A 112 -42.83 -13.59 -4.18
CA LEU A 112 -43.77 -13.06 -3.19
C LEU A 112 -44.28 -11.68 -3.61
N THR A 113 -43.40 -10.75 -3.95
CA THR A 113 -43.79 -9.41 -4.40
C THR A 113 -44.57 -9.47 -5.71
N GLY A 114 -44.18 -10.32 -6.66
CA GLY A 114 -44.91 -10.48 -7.93
C GLY A 114 -46.32 -11.05 -7.77
N LYS A 115 -46.57 -11.82 -6.72
CA LYS A 115 -47.91 -12.37 -6.41
C LYS A 115 -48.78 -11.41 -5.58
N LEU A 116 -48.16 -10.47 -4.86
CA LEU A 116 -48.83 -9.52 -3.96
C LEU A 116 -49.18 -8.19 -4.64
N LEU A 117 -48.43 -7.81 -5.68
CA LEU A 117 -48.68 -6.63 -6.54
C LEU A 117 -49.59 -6.93 -7.76
N LYS A 118 -50.16 -8.13 -7.82
CA LYS A 118 -51.21 -8.55 -8.75
C LYS A 118 -52.51 -8.74 -8.00
#